data_AF-A0AA85F320-F1
#
_entry.id   AF-A0AA85F320-F1
#
_cell.length_a   1.000
_cell.length_b   1.000
_cell.length_c   1.000
_cell.angle_alpha   90.00
_cell.angle_beta   90.00
_cell.angle_gamma   90.00
#
_symmetry.space_group_name_H-M   'P 1'
#
loop_
_entity.id
_entity.type
_entity.pdbx_description
1 polymer ?
#
loop_
_entity_poly.entity_id
_entity_poly.type
_entity_poly.pdbx_seq_one_letter_code
_entity_poly.pdbx_strand_id
1 'polypeptide(L)'
;MEPVSQQRLDELKAKIALLEGDRKAYYENSVQAVSENKKRVSDLRLENNKLRNILRERLSADQHIINHVLHNRQADRVCMSNKTGAMVIELLDNRTCDARKKLNSLKHITVQKEKKIEEIKSQYREITELIEYGNATYAGTNKEGKMLRNLENRLDKARLKYHEAEHIRKTYEQIKEKLQDEHLTYERSLDSLEKQIKATQDEVSELQRMYNDAIVARDTAQQELKFQEEHTANERRRREIELANMKRIAEGKKLAVDRSDYQQGRESPSSANVQSGSIQGDSIGTGERISGTGGISITEEQQMKISKYEESFKTIKEVTGLSDLDQIVNRFENQGETLRNLNELKEKAEEQCQKLRKQRDQLQQEFEELKYSGETEIESTNQVIKQHQNEAQIENERRIKCYQNLENANHLLIQFLQKAR
;
A
#
# COMPACT_ATOMS: atom_id res chain seq x y z
N MET A 1 153.11 26.96 99.21
CA MET A 1 152.16 27.95 99.76
C MET A 1 152.63 29.31 99.27
N GLU A 2 152.11 29.76 98.13
CA GLU A 2 152.31 31.12 97.64
C GLU A 2 150.92 31.79 97.53
N PRO A 3 150.81 33.07 97.93
CA PRO A 3 149.55 33.71 98.25
C PRO A 3 148.71 33.94 96.99
N VAL A 4 147.42 33.69 97.09
CA VAL A 4 146.43 34.12 96.09
C VAL A 4 146.58 35.62 95.91
N SER A 5 147.14 36.05 94.78
CA SER A 5 147.30 37.47 94.46
C SER A 5 145.91 38.13 94.46
N GLN A 6 145.72 39.18 95.26
CA GLN A 6 144.48 39.95 95.39
C GLN A 6 143.78 40.22 94.04
N GLN A 7 144.57 40.46 92.99
CA GLN A 7 144.11 40.68 91.61
C GLN A 7 143.22 39.57 91.05
N ARG A 8 143.55 38.29 91.28
CA ARG A 8 142.74 37.16 90.78
C ARG A 8 141.41 37.04 91.52
N LEU A 9 141.41 37.46 92.78
CA LEU A 9 140.23 37.48 93.64
C LEU A 9 139.31 38.65 93.26
N ASP A 10 139.87 39.81 92.88
CA ASP A 10 139.12 40.96 92.39
C ASP A 10 138.59 40.75 90.96
N GLU A 11 139.33 40.05 90.09
CA GLU A 11 138.82 39.59 88.78
C GLU A 11 137.66 38.59 88.91
N LEU A 12 137.75 37.63 89.85
CA LEU A 12 136.66 36.71 90.14
C LEU A 12 135.44 37.44 90.74
N LYS A 13 135.64 38.42 91.62
CA LYS A 13 134.55 39.27 92.13
C LYS A 13 133.91 40.12 91.02
N ALA A 14 134.70 40.69 90.12
CA ALA A 14 134.18 41.43 88.96
C ALA A 14 133.40 40.53 88.00
N LYS A 15 133.86 39.29 87.79
CA LYS A 15 133.15 38.29 86.97
C LYS A 15 131.85 37.82 87.63
N ILE A 16 131.83 37.64 88.95
CA ILE A 16 130.62 37.33 89.71
C ILE A 16 129.64 38.51 89.61
N ALA A 17 130.09 39.75 89.81
CA ALA A 17 129.23 40.94 89.69
C ALA A 17 128.66 41.11 88.27
N LEU A 18 129.43 40.82 87.23
CA LEU A 18 128.93 40.83 85.83
C LEU A 18 127.90 39.73 85.60
N LEU A 19 128.15 38.49 86.06
CA LEU A 19 127.20 37.38 85.95
C LEU A 19 125.92 37.63 86.76
N GLU A 20 126.03 38.28 87.93
CA GLU A 20 124.89 38.71 88.73
C GLU A 20 124.12 39.84 88.05
N GLY A 21 124.81 40.78 87.40
CA GLY A 21 124.24 41.84 86.57
C GLY A 21 123.49 41.29 85.35
N ASP A 22 124.10 40.37 84.62
CA ASP A 22 123.49 39.68 83.48
C ASP A 22 122.29 38.85 83.94
N ARG A 23 122.44 38.05 85.00
CA ARG A 23 121.33 37.26 85.56
C ARG A 23 120.17 38.16 85.99
N LYS A 24 120.46 39.33 86.57
CA LYS A 24 119.46 40.33 86.93
C LYS A 24 118.81 40.94 85.70
N ALA A 25 119.58 41.33 84.68
CA ALA A 25 119.06 41.89 83.43
C ALA A 25 118.22 40.88 82.63
N TYR A 26 118.62 39.60 82.58
CA TYR A 26 117.83 38.51 81.98
C TYR A 26 116.54 38.27 82.75
N TYR A 27 116.58 38.29 84.08
CA TYR A 27 115.39 38.16 84.91
C TYR A 27 114.45 39.36 84.72
N GLU A 28 114.98 40.58 84.73
CA GLU A 28 114.22 41.82 84.51
C GLU A 28 113.60 41.85 83.11
N ASN A 29 114.35 41.50 82.05
CA ASN A 29 113.83 41.39 80.68
C ASN A 29 112.76 40.29 80.56
N SER A 30 112.94 39.13 81.21
CA SER A 30 111.95 38.06 81.22
C SER A 30 110.67 38.49 81.95
N VAL A 31 110.80 39.13 83.12
CA VAL A 31 109.67 39.68 83.88
C VAL A 31 108.97 40.79 83.09
N GLN A 32 109.73 41.65 82.41
CA GLN A 32 109.19 42.69 81.54
C GLN A 32 108.45 42.08 80.34
N ALA A 33 109.03 41.10 79.64
CA ALA A 33 108.38 40.39 78.54
C ALA A 33 107.11 39.64 79.00
N VAL A 34 107.13 39.03 80.18
CA VAL A 34 105.94 38.41 80.79
C VAL A 34 104.88 39.46 81.12
N SER A 35 105.28 40.63 81.62
CA SER A 35 104.38 41.75 81.89
C SER A 35 103.76 42.31 80.60
N GLU A 36 104.55 42.51 79.55
CA GLU A 36 104.08 42.96 78.23
C GLU A 36 103.17 41.92 77.56
N ASN A 37 103.51 40.63 77.64
CA ASN A 37 102.64 39.56 77.17
C ASN A 37 101.32 39.50 77.95
N LYS A 38 101.35 39.69 79.28
CA LYS A 38 100.12 39.78 80.09
C LYS A 38 99.25 40.97 79.67
N LYS A 39 99.85 42.13 79.41
CA LYS A 39 99.14 43.31 78.87
C LYS A 39 98.52 43.00 77.50
N ARG A 40 99.28 42.43 76.57
CA ARG A 40 98.79 42.06 75.23
C ARG A 40 97.65 41.04 75.27
N VAL A 41 97.71 40.04 76.17
CA VAL A 41 96.61 39.09 76.38
C VAL A 41 95.37 39.79 76.94
N SER A 42 95.55 40.75 77.86
CA SER A 42 94.44 41.57 78.36
C SER A 42 93.81 42.41 77.25
N ASP A 43 94.62 43.04 76.41
CA ASP A 43 94.16 43.86 75.29
C ASP A 43 93.39 43.01 74.25
N LEU A 44 93.93 41.84 73.89
CA LEU A 44 93.25 40.89 72.99
C LEU A 44 91.94 40.37 73.59
N ARG A 45 91.86 40.15 74.91
CA ARG A 45 90.61 39.78 75.58
C ARG A 45 89.59 40.91 75.56
N LEU A 46 90.03 42.15 75.77
CA LEU A 46 89.18 43.34 75.66
C LEU A 46 88.68 43.51 74.22
N GLU A 47 89.54 43.33 73.22
CA GLU A 47 89.16 43.40 71.81
C GLU A 47 88.20 42.26 71.44
N ASN A 48 88.43 41.03 71.88
CA ASN A 48 87.51 39.92 71.65
C ASN A 48 86.15 40.17 72.31
N ASN A 49 86.13 40.71 73.52
CA ASN A 49 84.89 41.11 74.19
C ASN A 49 84.19 42.25 73.43
N LYS A 50 84.93 43.26 72.93
CA LYS A 50 84.37 44.32 72.08
C LYS A 50 83.77 43.75 70.80
N LEU A 51 84.48 42.88 70.09
CA LEU A 51 83.99 42.23 68.86
C LEU A 51 82.77 41.34 69.11
N ARG A 52 82.74 40.60 70.24
CA ARG A 52 81.55 39.83 70.66
C ARG A 52 80.36 40.73 70.97
N ASN A 53 80.59 41.88 71.60
CA ASN A 53 79.54 42.86 71.88
C ASN A 53 79.01 43.48 70.58
N ILE A 54 79.90 43.90 69.67
CA ILE A 54 79.53 44.43 68.35
C ILE A 54 78.73 43.40 67.55
N LEU A 55 79.15 42.13 67.55
CA LEU A 55 78.42 41.05 66.88
C LEU A 55 77.03 40.85 67.49
N ARG A 56 76.91 40.87 68.83
CA ARG A 56 75.63 40.76 69.54
C ARG A 56 74.71 41.93 69.21
N GLU A 57 75.22 43.15 69.18
CA GLU A 57 74.46 44.36 68.83
C GLU A 57 73.95 44.29 67.39
N ARG A 58 74.78 43.86 66.44
CA ARG A 58 74.39 43.70 65.03
C ARG A 58 73.32 42.62 64.85
N LEU A 59 73.48 41.45 65.48
CA LEU A 59 72.48 40.38 65.42
C LEU A 59 71.17 40.77 66.11
N SER A 60 71.24 41.50 67.23
CA SER A 60 70.07 42.02 67.93
C SER A 60 69.33 43.08 67.10
N ALA A 61 70.07 43.97 66.44
CA ALA A 61 69.49 44.96 65.51
C ALA A 61 68.78 44.27 64.33
N ASP A 62 69.40 43.26 63.72
CA ASP A 62 68.79 42.46 62.65
C ASP A 62 67.51 41.76 63.14
N GLN A 63 67.54 41.13 64.32
CA GLN A 63 66.37 40.49 64.92
C GLN A 63 65.26 41.49 65.23
N HIS A 64 65.59 42.70 65.70
CA HIS A 64 64.60 43.74 65.96
C HIS A 64 63.92 44.21 64.67
N ILE A 65 64.69 44.42 63.61
CA ILE A 65 64.17 44.80 62.28
C ILE A 65 63.27 43.68 61.72
N ILE A 66 63.71 42.42 61.79
CA ILE A 66 62.92 41.26 61.34
C ILE A 66 61.59 41.17 62.10
N ASN A 67 61.62 41.37 63.42
CA ASN A 67 60.42 41.32 64.26
C ASN A 67 59.45 42.48 63.99
N HIS A 68 59.97 43.67 63.72
CA HIS A 68 59.17 44.85 63.39
C HIS A 68 58.50 44.71 62.00
N VAL A 69 59.26 44.30 60.97
CA VAL A 69 58.75 44.17 59.60
C VAL A 69 57.78 42.99 59.46
N LEU A 70 58.02 41.88 60.15
CA LEU A 70 57.17 40.67 60.10
C LEU A 70 56.15 40.61 61.23
N HIS A 71 55.78 41.73 61.85
CA HIS A 71 54.85 41.77 62.98
C HIS A 71 53.51 41.08 62.66
N ASN A 72 52.99 41.31 61.44
CA ASN A 72 51.71 40.75 60.98
C ASN A 72 51.82 39.32 60.41
N ARG A 73 53.04 38.76 60.31
CA ARG A 73 53.33 37.50 59.60
C ARG A 73 54.05 36.52 60.51
N GLN A 74 53.34 36.05 61.54
CA GLN A 74 53.81 35.18 62.61
C GLN A 74 54.63 33.96 62.11
N ALA A 75 54.15 33.28 61.07
CA ALA A 75 54.83 32.09 60.51
C ALA A 75 56.18 32.43 59.86
N ASP A 76 56.26 33.57 59.18
CA ASP A 76 57.49 34.05 58.56
C ASP A 76 58.46 34.57 59.63
N ARG A 77 57.96 35.11 60.74
CA ARG A 77 58.80 35.54 61.87
C ARG A 77 59.53 34.39 62.54
N VAL A 78 58.85 33.26 62.78
CA VAL A 78 59.43 32.09 63.45
C VAL A 78 60.51 31.41 62.59
N CYS A 79 60.30 31.31 61.27
CA CYS A 79 61.27 30.72 60.35
C CYS A 79 62.56 31.54 60.17
N MET A 80 62.52 32.83 60.56
CA MET A 80 63.54 33.83 60.20
C MET A 80 64.27 34.44 61.41
N SER A 81 63.94 34.02 62.64
CA SER A 81 64.49 34.57 63.90
C SER A 81 66.00 34.34 64.10
N ASN A 82 66.61 33.39 63.37
CA ASN A 82 68.02 33.01 63.50
C ASN A 82 68.85 33.28 62.22
N LYS A 83 68.31 34.07 61.29
CA LYS A 83 68.95 34.37 60.00
C LYS A 83 69.33 35.85 59.92
N THR A 84 70.42 36.15 59.22
CA THR A 84 70.84 37.53 58.92
C THR A 84 69.82 38.23 58.02
N GLY A 85 69.66 39.54 58.15
CA GLY A 85 68.69 40.31 57.36
C GLY A 85 68.78 40.09 55.84
N ALA A 86 69.99 39.92 55.29
CA ALA A 86 70.20 39.63 53.86
C ALA A 86 69.59 38.30 53.40
N MET A 87 69.75 37.23 54.20
CA MET A 87 69.16 35.91 53.91
C MET A 87 67.63 35.94 54.04
N VAL A 88 67.10 36.82 54.89
CA VAL A 88 65.65 37.01 55.03
C VAL A 88 65.04 37.63 53.78
N ILE A 89 65.70 38.63 53.21
CA ILE A 89 65.29 39.27 51.95
C ILE A 89 65.28 38.24 50.82
N GLU A 90 66.38 37.49 50.64
CA GLU A 90 66.49 36.48 49.57
C GLU A 90 65.38 35.41 49.64
N LEU A 91 65.03 34.94 50.84
CA LEU A 91 63.97 33.93 50.99
C LEU A 91 62.59 34.53 50.72
N LEU A 92 62.32 35.75 51.17
CA LEU A 92 61.07 36.45 50.87
C LEU A 92 60.96 36.73 49.36
N ASP A 93 62.05 37.10 48.70
CA ASP A 93 62.13 37.28 47.25
C ASP A 93 61.89 35.96 46.50
N ASN A 94 62.48 34.86 46.95
CA ASN A 94 62.21 33.53 46.38
C ASN A 94 60.73 33.15 46.54
N ARG A 95 60.13 33.41 47.70
CA ARG A 95 58.71 33.12 47.94
C ARG A 95 57.78 34.00 47.10
N THR A 96 58.11 35.27 46.90
CA THR A 96 57.32 36.14 46.02
C THR A 96 57.48 35.71 44.56
N CYS A 97 58.66 35.26 44.14
CA CYS A 97 58.89 34.66 42.84
C CYS A 97 58.05 33.40 42.64
N ASP A 98 57.98 32.50 43.62
CA ASP A 98 57.16 31.28 43.55
C ASP A 98 55.66 31.59 43.52
N ALA A 99 55.21 32.55 44.34
CA ALA A 99 53.83 33.02 44.29
C ALA A 99 53.49 33.64 42.93
N ARG A 100 54.42 34.40 42.33
CA ARG A 100 54.25 35.00 40.99
C ARG A 100 54.24 33.94 39.90
N LYS A 101 55.10 32.91 39.97
CA LYS A 101 55.07 31.76 39.05
C LYS A 101 53.74 31.03 39.12
N LYS A 102 53.21 30.78 40.33
CA LYS A 102 51.90 30.15 40.53
C LYS A 102 50.75 31.01 40.01
N LEU A 103 50.82 32.33 40.21
CA LEU A 103 49.83 33.25 39.67
C LEU A 103 49.87 33.30 38.14
N ASN A 104 51.07 33.30 37.54
CA ASN A 104 51.23 33.26 36.09
C ASN A 104 50.72 31.95 35.49
N SER A 105 50.96 30.80 36.14
CA SER A 105 50.45 29.51 35.66
C SER A 105 48.92 29.45 35.74
N LEU A 106 48.32 29.94 36.83
CA LEU A 106 46.86 30.04 36.96
C LEU A 106 46.27 30.98 35.92
N LYS A 107 46.87 32.16 35.69
CA LYS A 107 46.44 33.08 34.63
C LYS A 107 46.48 32.43 33.25
N HIS A 108 47.56 31.70 32.95
CA HIS A 108 47.67 30.98 31.68
C HIS A 108 46.56 29.92 31.53
N ILE A 109 46.27 29.14 32.59
CA ILE A 109 45.16 28.17 32.58
C ILE A 109 43.81 28.86 32.37
N THR A 110 43.57 29.99 33.03
CA THR A 110 42.33 30.77 32.85
C THR A 110 42.18 31.22 31.40
N VAL A 111 43.22 31.81 30.81
CA VAL A 111 43.21 32.24 29.41
C VAL A 111 42.97 31.06 28.45
N GLN A 112 43.58 29.90 28.71
CA GLN A 112 43.33 28.70 27.90
C GLN A 112 41.87 28.23 27.99
N LYS A 113 41.28 28.25 29.19
CA LYS A 113 39.87 27.89 29.38
C LYS A 113 38.92 28.90 28.73
N GLU A 114 39.22 30.20 28.82
CA GLU A 114 38.46 31.26 28.15
C GLU A 114 38.48 31.07 26.62
N LYS A 115 39.65 30.80 26.03
CA LYS A 115 39.75 30.47 24.60
C LYS A 115 38.89 29.27 24.22
N LYS A 116 38.94 28.20 25.01
CA LYS A 116 38.13 27.00 24.76
C LYS A 116 36.62 27.27 24.88
N ILE A 117 36.21 28.13 25.81
CA ILE A 117 34.81 28.56 25.91
C ILE A 117 34.40 29.36 24.67
N GLU A 118 35.26 30.25 24.18
CA GLU A 118 34.98 31.05 22.99
C GLU A 118 34.87 30.15 21.73
N GLU A 119 35.76 29.17 21.59
CA GLU A 119 35.71 28.14 20.53
C GLU A 119 34.38 27.37 20.57
N ILE A 120 33.98 26.86 21.75
CA ILE A 120 32.72 26.12 21.91
C ILE A 120 31.51 27.03 21.63
N LYS A 121 31.55 28.31 22.04
CA LYS A 121 30.48 29.27 21.71
C LYS A 121 30.40 29.54 20.20
N SER A 122 31.52 29.61 19.49
CA SER A 122 31.51 29.74 18.02
C SER A 122 30.88 28.52 17.37
N GLN A 123 31.32 27.32 17.77
CA GLN A 123 30.75 26.07 17.27
C GLN A 123 29.25 25.98 17.55
N TYR A 124 28.80 26.39 18.74
CA TYR A 124 27.38 26.40 19.08
C TYR A 124 26.60 27.34 18.16
N ARG A 125 27.08 28.57 17.93
CA ARG A 125 26.45 29.52 17.00
C ARG A 125 26.36 28.96 15.58
N GLU A 126 27.45 28.38 15.07
CA GLU A 126 27.48 27.77 13.73
C GLU A 126 26.46 26.63 13.60
N ILE A 127 26.36 25.77 14.63
CA ILE A 127 25.37 24.68 14.65
C ILE A 127 23.94 25.24 14.72
N THR A 128 23.69 26.28 15.53
CA THR A 128 22.37 26.92 15.61
C THR A 128 21.97 27.54 14.26
N GLU A 129 22.86 28.26 13.60
CA GLU A 129 22.61 28.84 12.28
C GLU A 129 22.31 27.76 11.22
N LEU A 130 23.04 26.63 11.24
CA LEU A 130 22.78 25.49 10.37
C LEU A 130 21.40 24.87 10.62
N ILE A 131 21.00 24.72 11.89
CA ILE A 131 19.68 24.22 12.27
C ILE A 131 18.57 25.17 11.79
N GLU A 132 18.75 26.48 11.99
CA GLU A 132 17.79 27.49 11.53
C GLU A 132 17.66 27.49 10.00
N TYR A 133 18.77 27.36 9.27
CA TYR A 133 18.76 27.23 7.82
C TYR A 133 18.06 25.94 7.34
N GLY A 134 18.32 24.81 8.00
CA GLY A 134 17.63 23.55 7.74
C GLY A 134 16.13 23.65 7.99
N ASN A 135 15.73 24.23 9.12
CA ASN A 135 14.32 24.47 9.45
C ASN A 135 13.65 25.42 8.46
N ALA A 136 14.32 26.48 8.00
CA ALA A 136 13.82 27.40 6.98
C ALA A 136 13.66 26.71 5.61
N THR A 137 14.51 25.72 5.32
CA THR A 137 14.42 24.90 4.10
C THR A 137 13.23 23.94 4.18
N TYR A 138 13.02 23.27 5.32
CA TYR A 138 11.87 22.41 5.55
C TYR A 138 10.55 23.21 5.56
N ALA A 139 10.53 24.39 6.18
CA ALA A 139 9.38 25.28 6.19
C ALA A 139 9.09 25.94 4.82
N GLY A 140 9.97 25.77 3.82
CA GLY A 140 9.79 26.34 2.49
C GLY A 140 9.96 27.86 2.43
N THR A 141 10.59 28.48 3.42
CA THR A 141 10.84 29.93 3.45
C THR A 141 12.13 30.30 2.73
N ASN A 142 13.14 29.42 2.80
CA ASN A 142 14.38 29.53 2.05
C ASN A 142 14.18 29.28 0.53
N LYS A 143 15.10 29.78 -0.30
CA LYS A 143 15.08 29.61 -1.77
C LYS A 143 15.01 28.13 -2.17
N GLU A 144 15.80 27.29 -1.50
CA GLU A 144 15.84 25.84 -1.74
C GLU A 144 14.51 25.17 -1.36
N GLY A 145 13.95 25.52 -0.21
CA GLY A 145 12.63 25.03 0.22
C GLY A 145 11.50 25.44 -0.73
N LYS A 146 11.52 26.68 -1.25
CA LYS A 146 10.58 27.12 -2.30
C LYS A 146 10.75 26.34 -3.59
N MET A 147 12.00 26.05 -3.99
CA MET A 147 12.28 25.24 -5.16
C MET A 147 11.77 23.80 -4.98
N LEU A 148 12.01 23.20 -3.81
CA LEU A 148 11.50 21.87 -3.46
C LEU A 148 9.97 21.82 -3.57
N ARG A 149 9.27 22.78 -2.96
CA ARG A 149 7.80 22.88 -3.05
C ARG A 149 7.30 23.05 -4.49
N ASN A 150 8.01 23.82 -5.31
CA ASN A 150 7.66 23.97 -6.73
C ASN A 150 7.85 22.68 -7.53
N LEU A 151 8.91 21.93 -7.23
CA LEU A 151 9.17 20.63 -7.85
C LEU A 151 8.13 19.59 -7.42
N GLU A 152 7.78 19.55 -6.14
CA GLU A 152 6.70 18.70 -5.59
C GLU A 152 5.38 19.03 -6.27
N ASN A 153 4.97 20.30 -6.32
CA ASN A 153 3.76 20.73 -7.01
C ASN A 153 3.76 20.35 -8.51
N ARG A 154 4.92 20.44 -9.17
CA ARG A 154 5.05 20.06 -10.58
C ARG A 154 4.93 18.55 -10.77
N LEU A 155 5.48 17.77 -9.84
CA LEU A 155 5.39 16.32 -9.82
C LEU A 155 3.96 15.85 -9.54
N ASP A 156 3.26 16.46 -8.59
CA ASP A 156 1.86 16.15 -8.33
C ASP A 156 0.96 16.50 -9.52
N LYS A 157 1.20 17.63 -10.18
CA LYS A 157 0.53 17.96 -11.45
C LYS A 157 0.81 16.95 -12.55
N ALA A 158 2.05 16.46 -12.65
CA ALA A 158 2.40 15.44 -13.64
C ALA A 158 1.72 14.09 -13.33
N ARG A 159 1.65 13.70 -12.04
CA ARG A 159 0.93 12.49 -11.59
C ARG A 159 -0.56 12.59 -11.89
N LEU A 160 -1.19 13.73 -11.62
CA LEU A 160 -2.61 13.93 -11.91
C LEU A 160 -2.88 13.80 -13.42
N LYS A 161 -2.05 14.43 -14.26
CA LYS A 161 -2.12 14.27 -15.72
C LYS A 161 -1.91 12.83 -16.17
N TYR A 162 -0.98 12.10 -15.56
CA TYR A 162 -0.73 10.70 -15.85
C TYR A 162 -1.97 9.84 -15.54
N HIS A 163 -2.57 10.00 -14.36
CA HIS A 163 -3.76 9.24 -13.98
C HIS A 163 -4.97 9.60 -14.85
N GLU A 164 -5.13 10.86 -15.22
CA GLU A 164 -6.17 11.28 -16.17
C GLU A 164 -5.95 10.63 -17.55
N ALA A 165 -4.72 10.65 -18.06
CA ALA A 165 -4.38 9.96 -19.31
C ALA A 165 -4.58 8.45 -19.22
N GLU A 166 -4.25 7.82 -18.09
CA GLU A 166 -4.48 6.40 -17.84
C GLU A 166 -5.97 6.06 -17.83
N HIS A 167 -6.80 6.89 -17.19
CA HIS A 167 -8.24 6.75 -17.18
C HIS A 167 -8.81 6.86 -18.60
N ILE A 168 -8.42 7.91 -19.35
CA ILE A 168 -8.82 8.11 -20.74
C ILE A 168 -8.40 6.91 -21.61
N ARG A 169 -7.17 6.40 -21.42
CA ARG A 169 -6.68 5.21 -22.12
C ARG A 169 -7.55 3.99 -21.84
N LYS A 170 -7.88 3.72 -20.57
CA LYS A 170 -8.77 2.61 -20.17
C LYS A 170 -10.15 2.75 -20.80
N THR A 171 -10.72 3.96 -20.83
CA THR A 171 -12.02 4.17 -21.49
C THR A 171 -11.96 3.91 -23.00
N TYR A 172 -10.90 4.34 -23.68
CA TYR A 172 -10.73 4.05 -25.10
C TYR A 172 -10.48 2.56 -25.38
N GLU A 173 -9.79 1.87 -24.47
CA GLU A 173 -9.56 0.43 -24.54
C GLU A 173 -10.87 -0.35 -24.40
N GLN A 174 -11.75 0.05 -23.48
CA GLN A 174 -13.10 -0.50 -23.35
C GLN A 174 -13.96 -0.24 -24.58
N ILE A 175 -13.94 0.99 -25.12
CA ILE A 175 -14.67 1.33 -26.36
C ILE A 175 -14.17 0.47 -27.53
N LYS A 176 -12.84 0.29 -27.64
CA LYS A 176 -12.24 -0.57 -28.66
C LYS A 176 -12.70 -2.03 -28.51
N GLU A 177 -12.70 -2.57 -27.30
CA GLU A 177 -13.16 -3.95 -27.04
C GLU A 177 -14.62 -4.11 -27.46
N LYS A 178 -15.50 -3.15 -27.10
CA LYS A 178 -16.91 -3.17 -27.51
C LYS A 178 -17.11 -3.08 -29.02
N LEU A 179 -16.35 -2.23 -29.70
CA LEU A 179 -16.38 -2.13 -31.17
C LEU A 179 -15.89 -3.43 -31.83
N GLN A 180 -14.89 -4.09 -31.24
CA GLN A 180 -14.43 -5.39 -31.71
C GLN A 180 -15.51 -6.46 -31.53
N ASP A 181 -16.13 -6.54 -30.35
CA ASP A 181 -17.25 -7.46 -30.11
C ASP A 181 -18.40 -7.22 -31.11
N GLU A 182 -18.80 -5.95 -31.31
CA GLU A 182 -19.85 -5.58 -32.27
C GLU A 182 -19.48 -5.99 -33.70
N HIS A 183 -18.23 -5.77 -34.13
CA HIS A 183 -17.74 -6.20 -35.44
C HIS A 183 -17.93 -7.71 -35.66
N LEU A 184 -17.61 -8.54 -34.66
CA LEU A 184 -17.84 -9.99 -34.77
C LEU A 184 -19.33 -10.34 -34.84
N THR A 185 -20.21 -9.58 -34.19
CA THR A 185 -21.66 -9.83 -34.25
C THR A 185 -22.30 -9.39 -35.57
N TYR A 186 -21.76 -8.35 -36.22
CA TYR A 186 -22.31 -7.84 -37.47
C TYR A 186 -22.28 -8.89 -38.59
N GLU A 187 -21.19 -9.66 -38.73
CA GLU A 187 -21.10 -10.72 -39.74
C GLU A 187 -22.22 -11.76 -39.55
N ARG A 188 -22.43 -12.24 -38.32
CA ARG A 188 -23.52 -13.18 -38.03
C ARG A 188 -24.90 -12.59 -38.30
N SER A 189 -25.11 -11.32 -37.97
CA SER A 189 -26.37 -10.63 -38.25
C SER A 189 -26.60 -10.49 -39.76
N LEU A 190 -25.54 -10.22 -40.52
CA LEU A 190 -25.58 -10.07 -41.97
C LEU A 190 -25.88 -11.42 -42.63
N ASP A 191 -25.21 -12.50 -42.21
CA ASP A 191 -25.52 -13.87 -42.65
C ASP A 191 -26.97 -14.27 -42.37
N SER A 192 -27.50 -13.88 -41.19
CA SER A 192 -28.90 -14.15 -40.83
C SER A 192 -29.86 -13.39 -41.74
N LEU A 193 -29.58 -12.12 -42.04
CA LEU A 193 -30.39 -11.31 -42.93
C LEU A 193 -30.32 -11.83 -44.38
N GLU A 194 -29.13 -12.23 -44.85
CA GLU A 194 -28.97 -12.84 -46.18
C GLU A 194 -29.74 -14.15 -46.31
N LYS A 195 -29.75 -14.99 -45.26
CA LYS A 195 -30.56 -16.21 -45.23
C LYS A 195 -32.05 -15.91 -45.28
N GLN A 196 -32.52 -14.91 -44.53
CA GLN A 196 -33.92 -14.48 -44.57
C GLN A 196 -34.30 -13.96 -45.96
N ILE A 197 -33.45 -13.14 -46.59
CA ILE A 197 -33.70 -12.64 -47.95
C ILE A 197 -33.81 -13.81 -48.95
N LYS A 198 -32.88 -14.78 -48.89
CA LYS A 198 -32.95 -15.97 -49.75
C LYS A 198 -34.23 -16.77 -49.54
N ALA A 199 -34.61 -17.03 -48.29
CA ALA A 199 -35.86 -17.73 -47.98
C ALA A 199 -37.09 -16.99 -48.54
N THR A 200 -37.17 -15.67 -48.36
CA THR A 200 -38.28 -14.88 -48.91
C THR A 200 -38.28 -14.86 -50.45
N GLN A 201 -37.10 -14.88 -51.08
CA GLN A 201 -36.99 -14.94 -52.54
C GLN A 201 -37.46 -16.29 -53.08
N ASP A 202 -37.14 -17.38 -52.38
CA ASP A 202 -37.60 -18.73 -52.70
C ASP A 202 -39.12 -18.85 -52.52
N GLU A 203 -39.67 -18.32 -51.42
CA GLU A 203 -41.12 -18.24 -51.17
C GLU A 203 -41.85 -17.45 -52.27
N VAL A 204 -41.32 -16.29 -52.68
CA VAL A 204 -41.89 -15.51 -53.78
C VAL A 204 -41.85 -16.28 -55.10
N SER A 205 -40.77 -17.00 -55.37
CA SER A 205 -40.63 -17.82 -56.58
C SER A 205 -41.63 -18.99 -56.59
N GLU A 206 -41.85 -19.62 -55.43
CA GLU A 206 -42.86 -20.66 -55.27
C GLU A 206 -44.28 -20.11 -55.44
N LEU A 207 -44.60 -18.96 -54.84
CA LEU A 207 -45.88 -18.28 -55.00
C LEU A 207 -46.13 -17.89 -56.46
N GLN A 208 -45.11 -17.45 -57.19
CA GLN A 208 -45.21 -17.18 -58.64
C GLN A 208 -45.50 -18.45 -59.44
N ARG A 209 -44.87 -19.58 -59.10
CA ARG A 209 -45.19 -20.88 -59.73
C ARG A 209 -46.64 -21.27 -59.47
N MET A 210 -47.09 -21.22 -58.21
CA MET A 210 -48.48 -21.50 -57.83
C MET A 210 -49.47 -20.58 -58.54
N TYR A 211 -49.15 -19.30 -58.68
CA TYR A 211 -49.98 -18.34 -59.41
C TYR A 211 -50.11 -18.69 -60.89
N ASN A 212 -49.00 -19.07 -61.54
CA ASN A 212 -49.02 -19.52 -62.93
C ASN A 212 -49.83 -20.81 -63.09
N ASP A 213 -49.65 -21.78 -62.19
CA ASP A 213 -50.43 -23.03 -62.19
C ASP A 213 -51.93 -22.75 -62.02
N ALA A 214 -52.30 -21.81 -61.14
CA ALA A 214 -53.68 -21.37 -60.95
C ALA A 214 -54.26 -20.67 -62.19
N ILE A 215 -53.47 -19.87 -62.91
CA ILE A 215 -53.89 -19.29 -64.21
C ILE A 215 -54.16 -20.39 -65.22
N VAL A 216 -53.22 -21.33 -65.38
CA VAL A 216 -53.39 -22.44 -66.33
C VAL A 216 -54.61 -23.27 -65.97
N ALA A 217 -54.80 -23.62 -64.70
CA ALA A 217 -55.98 -24.35 -64.24
C ALA A 217 -57.28 -23.60 -64.55
N ARG A 218 -57.33 -22.28 -64.28
CA ARG A 218 -58.48 -21.44 -64.63
C ARG A 218 -58.77 -21.45 -66.12
N ASP A 219 -57.73 -21.27 -66.95
CA ASP A 219 -57.88 -21.19 -68.41
C ASP A 219 -58.33 -22.55 -68.98
N THR A 220 -57.81 -23.66 -68.46
CA THR A 220 -58.28 -25.01 -68.82
C THR A 220 -59.73 -25.24 -68.42
N ALA A 221 -60.14 -24.81 -67.23
CA ALA A 221 -61.53 -24.94 -66.77
C ALA A 221 -62.48 -24.07 -67.61
N GLN A 222 -62.06 -22.86 -67.99
CA GLN A 222 -62.83 -22.00 -68.91
C GLN A 222 -62.93 -22.60 -70.31
N GLN A 223 -61.87 -23.24 -70.80
CA GLN A 223 -61.90 -23.89 -72.10
C GLN A 223 -62.80 -25.13 -72.10
N GLU A 224 -62.72 -25.96 -71.06
CA GLU A 224 -63.59 -27.11 -70.87
C GLU A 224 -65.06 -26.69 -70.73
N LEU A 225 -65.33 -25.63 -69.96
CA LEU A 225 -66.68 -25.06 -69.82
C LEU A 225 -67.23 -24.63 -71.19
N LYS A 226 -66.45 -23.88 -71.98
CA LYS A 226 -66.86 -23.46 -73.34
C LYS A 226 -67.14 -24.66 -74.25
N PHE A 227 -66.30 -25.68 -74.20
CA PHE A 227 -66.49 -26.91 -74.98
C PHE A 227 -67.79 -27.63 -74.58
N GLN A 228 -68.06 -27.77 -73.28
CA GLN A 228 -69.29 -28.39 -72.78
C GLN A 228 -70.53 -27.56 -73.09
N GLU A 229 -70.45 -26.23 -73.02
CA GLU A 229 -71.53 -25.32 -73.43
C GLU A 229 -71.84 -25.46 -74.92
N GLU A 230 -70.83 -25.47 -75.78
CA GLU A 230 -70.99 -25.65 -77.23
C GLU A 230 -71.55 -27.05 -77.55
N HIS A 231 -71.02 -28.10 -76.91
CA HIS A 231 -71.52 -29.46 -77.05
C HIS A 231 -73.00 -29.56 -76.66
N THR A 232 -73.37 -28.99 -75.51
CA THR A 232 -74.76 -28.97 -75.02
C THR A 232 -75.66 -28.15 -75.95
N ALA A 233 -75.18 -27.01 -76.48
CA ALA A 233 -75.93 -26.19 -77.44
C ALA A 233 -76.16 -26.93 -78.77
N ASN A 234 -75.16 -27.64 -79.27
CA ASN A 234 -75.25 -28.46 -80.48
C ASN A 234 -76.21 -29.64 -80.29
N GLU A 235 -76.14 -30.34 -79.15
CA GLU A 235 -77.09 -31.39 -78.77
C GLU A 235 -78.52 -30.86 -78.64
N ARG A 236 -78.72 -29.68 -78.02
CA ARG A 236 -80.03 -29.02 -77.99
C ARG A 236 -80.54 -28.70 -79.39
N ARG A 237 -79.70 -28.10 -80.24
CA ARG A 237 -80.06 -27.77 -81.64
C ARG A 237 -80.42 -29.03 -82.43
N ARG A 238 -79.67 -30.12 -82.26
CA ARG A 238 -79.96 -31.41 -82.88
C ARG A 238 -81.33 -31.95 -82.42
N ARG A 239 -81.59 -31.95 -81.11
CA ARG A 239 -82.90 -32.36 -80.55
C ARG A 239 -84.04 -31.48 -81.05
N GLU A 240 -83.83 -30.17 -81.16
CA GLU A 240 -84.83 -29.25 -81.73
C GLU A 240 -85.14 -29.57 -83.19
N ILE A 241 -84.13 -29.86 -84.01
CA ILE A 241 -84.31 -30.28 -85.41
C ILE A 241 -85.06 -31.61 -85.48
N GLU A 242 -84.67 -32.61 -84.67
CA GLU A 242 -85.34 -33.90 -84.60
C GLU A 242 -86.81 -33.76 -84.15
N LEU A 243 -87.08 -32.96 -83.11
CA LEU A 243 -88.43 -32.64 -82.65
C LEU A 243 -89.24 -31.87 -83.70
N ALA A 244 -88.64 -30.91 -84.41
CA ALA A 244 -89.30 -30.18 -85.49
C ALA A 244 -89.65 -31.10 -86.67
N ASN A 245 -88.76 -32.02 -87.05
CA ASN A 245 -89.03 -33.03 -88.07
C ASN A 245 -90.17 -33.97 -87.64
N MET A 246 -90.15 -34.45 -86.40
CA MET A 246 -91.23 -35.28 -85.85
C MET A 246 -92.57 -34.52 -85.78
N LYS A 247 -92.56 -33.25 -85.37
CA LYS A 247 -93.74 -32.38 -85.43
C LYS A 247 -94.26 -32.23 -86.85
N ARG A 248 -93.39 -32.01 -87.84
CA ARG A 248 -93.77 -31.91 -89.27
C ARG A 248 -94.40 -33.20 -89.79
N ILE A 249 -93.86 -34.36 -89.41
CA ILE A 249 -94.43 -35.68 -89.73
C ILE A 249 -95.80 -35.85 -89.04
N ALA A 250 -95.90 -35.47 -87.76
CA ALA A 250 -97.15 -35.55 -87.01
C ALA A 250 -98.23 -34.60 -87.57
N GLU A 251 -97.87 -33.37 -87.93
CA GLU A 251 -98.75 -32.42 -88.62
C GLU A 251 -99.14 -32.90 -90.01
N GLY A 252 -98.22 -33.50 -90.78
CA GLY A 252 -98.54 -34.11 -92.07
C GLY A 252 -99.51 -35.28 -91.94
N LYS A 253 -99.37 -36.11 -90.89
CA LYS A 253 -100.33 -37.16 -90.56
C LYS A 253 -101.66 -36.60 -90.06
N LYS A 254 -101.65 -35.53 -89.25
CA LYS A 254 -102.86 -34.83 -88.81
C LYS A 254 -103.59 -34.22 -89.99
N LEU A 255 -102.91 -33.61 -90.96
CA LEU A 255 -103.53 -33.09 -92.19
C LEU A 255 -104.07 -34.22 -93.08
N ALA A 256 -103.45 -35.41 -93.08
CA ALA A 256 -104.02 -36.58 -93.74
C ALA A 256 -105.25 -37.13 -93.01
N VAL A 257 -105.26 -37.06 -91.67
CA VAL A 257 -106.41 -37.41 -90.82
C VAL A 257 -107.52 -36.37 -90.94
N ASP A 258 -107.24 -35.07 -90.94
CA ASP A 258 -108.21 -33.99 -91.22
C ASP A 258 -108.77 -34.08 -92.66
N ARG A 259 -107.96 -34.59 -93.60
CA ARG A 259 -108.40 -34.86 -94.99
C ARG A 259 -109.19 -36.17 -95.12
N SER A 260 -109.05 -37.12 -94.20
CA SER A 260 -109.96 -38.26 -94.06
C SER A 260 -111.20 -37.95 -93.20
N ASP A 261 -111.11 -36.99 -92.28
CA ASP A 261 -112.18 -36.58 -91.36
C ASP A 261 -113.15 -35.56 -92.00
N TYR A 262 -112.76 -34.90 -93.11
CA TYR A 262 -113.72 -34.18 -93.98
C TYR A 262 -114.57 -35.12 -94.86
N GLN A 263 -114.36 -36.42 -94.76
CA GLN A 263 -115.03 -37.44 -95.56
C GLN A 263 -115.53 -38.63 -94.74
N GLN A 264 -115.87 -38.44 -93.46
CA GLN A 264 -116.83 -39.28 -92.75
C GLN A 264 -117.35 -38.56 -91.52
N GLY A 265 -118.67 -38.35 -91.48
CA GLY A 265 -119.32 -37.62 -90.41
C GLY A 265 -119.62 -38.47 -89.17
N ARG A 266 -120.06 -37.71 -88.16
CA ARG A 266 -120.89 -38.06 -86.98
C ARG A 266 -120.21 -38.50 -85.68
N GLU A 267 -120.47 -37.64 -84.69
CA GLU A 267 -121.01 -37.91 -83.34
C GLU A 267 -120.07 -37.90 -82.12
N SER A 268 -120.29 -36.88 -81.27
CA SER A 268 -119.98 -36.75 -79.83
C SER A 268 -120.72 -37.83 -78.98
N PRO A 269 -120.68 -37.86 -77.62
CA PRO A 269 -119.81 -37.24 -76.59
C PRO A 269 -119.39 -38.23 -75.45
N SER A 270 -118.73 -37.70 -74.39
CA SER A 270 -118.89 -38.06 -72.94
C SER A 270 -117.68 -38.61 -72.15
N SER A 271 -117.22 -37.76 -71.22
CA SER A 271 -116.95 -37.95 -69.77
C SER A 271 -116.30 -39.23 -69.18
N ALA A 272 -115.22 -39.03 -68.42
CA ALA A 272 -114.99 -39.38 -66.99
C ALA A 272 -113.47 -39.39 -66.71
N ASN A 273 -112.89 -38.46 -65.94
CA ASN A 273 -112.83 -38.33 -64.47
C ASN A 273 -111.75 -39.20 -63.77
N VAL A 274 -111.15 -38.62 -62.72
CA VAL A 274 -110.29 -39.18 -61.64
C VAL A 274 -108.79 -39.31 -62.00
N GLN A 275 -107.84 -38.49 -61.53
CA GLN A 275 -107.43 -37.96 -60.20
C GLN A 275 -106.37 -38.84 -59.48
N SER A 276 -105.34 -38.13 -58.99
CA SER A 276 -104.47 -38.43 -57.83
C SER A 276 -103.25 -39.33 -57.99
N GLY A 277 -102.18 -38.96 -57.28
CA GLY A 277 -101.16 -39.92 -56.84
C GLY A 277 -99.74 -39.40 -56.68
N SER A 278 -99.50 -38.55 -55.69
CA SER A 278 -98.19 -38.41 -55.04
C SER A 278 -97.80 -39.68 -54.27
N ILE A 279 -96.49 -39.96 -54.10
CA ILE A 279 -95.78 -40.29 -52.83
C ILE A 279 -94.49 -41.11 -53.09
N GLN A 280 -93.37 -40.49 -52.72
CA GLN A 280 -92.19 -40.94 -51.95
C GLN A 280 -92.00 -42.43 -51.56
N GLY A 281 -90.75 -42.90 -51.59
CA GLY A 281 -90.26 -43.88 -50.60
C GLY A 281 -89.45 -45.08 -51.11
N ASP A 282 -88.13 -44.98 -50.98
CA ASP A 282 -87.18 -45.92 -50.35
C ASP A 282 -86.97 -47.39 -50.79
N SER A 283 -85.66 -47.72 -50.79
CA SER A 283 -85.00 -48.97 -50.37
C SER A 283 -84.98 -50.26 -51.22
N ILE A 284 -83.72 -50.69 -51.44
CA ILE A 284 -83.13 -52.04 -51.33
C ILE A 284 -83.23 -53.03 -52.50
N GLY A 285 -82.02 -53.43 -52.96
CA GLY A 285 -81.64 -54.77 -53.45
C GLY A 285 -82.01 -55.05 -54.90
N THR A 286 -81.23 -55.69 -55.77
CA THR A 286 -80.12 -56.65 -55.66
C THR A 286 -79.59 -56.73 -57.10
N GLY A 287 -78.32 -56.53 -57.43
CA GLY A 287 -77.22 -57.45 -57.17
C GLY A 287 -76.63 -57.89 -58.51
N GLU A 288 -75.38 -57.54 -58.77
CA GLU A 288 -74.57 -58.31 -59.70
C GLU A 288 -73.12 -58.37 -59.21
N ARG A 289 -72.62 -59.60 -59.23
CA ARG A 289 -71.40 -60.08 -58.58
C ARG A 289 -70.22 -59.91 -59.54
N ILE A 290 -69.10 -59.40 -59.05
CA ILE A 290 -67.78 -59.85 -59.53
C ILE A 290 -66.85 -60.03 -58.32
N SER A 291 -66.29 -61.23 -58.28
CA SER A 291 -65.41 -61.82 -57.26
C SER A 291 -63.97 -61.27 -57.35
N GLY A 292 -63.29 -61.09 -56.23
CA GLY A 292 -61.85 -60.82 -56.22
C GLY A 292 -61.23 -60.54 -54.85
N THR A 293 -60.66 -61.59 -54.26
CA THR A 293 -59.45 -61.61 -53.39
C THR A 293 -59.47 -61.00 -51.97
N GLY A 294 -59.35 -61.89 -50.97
CA GLY A 294 -58.29 -61.78 -49.94
C GLY A 294 -58.68 -61.21 -48.58
N GLY A 295 -59.26 -62.04 -47.70
CA GLY A 295 -59.38 -61.72 -46.28
C GLY A 295 -58.05 -61.79 -45.53
N ILE A 296 -57.83 -60.83 -44.63
CA ILE A 296 -56.95 -60.99 -43.47
C ILE A 296 -57.84 -60.78 -42.24
N SER A 297 -58.08 -61.85 -41.50
CA SER A 297 -58.76 -61.81 -40.21
C SER A 297 -57.83 -61.12 -39.21
N ILE A 298 -58.22 -59.93 -38.76
CA ILE A 298 -57.61 -59.27 -37.59
C ILE A 298 -57.99 -60.09 -36.37
N THR A 299 -56.99 -60.55 -35.62
CA THR A 299 -57.19 -61.34 -34.40
C THR A 299 -57.85 -60.48 -33.31
N GLU A 300 -58.67 -61.08 -32.44
CA GLU A 300 -59.38 -60.37 -31.35
C GLU A 300 -58.41 -59.63 -30.41
N GLU A 301 -57.19 -60.17 -30.26
CA GLU A 301 -56.08 -59.56 -29.52
C GLU A 301 -55.53 -58.28 -30.19
N GLN A 302 -55.52 -58.22 -31.52
CA GLN A 302 -55.17 -57.01 -32.28
C GLN A 302 -56.28 -55.97 -32.19
N GLN A 303 -57.55 -56.38 -32.19
CA GLN A 303 -58.68 -55.46 -32.03
C GLN A 303 -58.69 -54.83 -30.62
N MET A 304 -58.41 -55.60 -29.56
CA MET A 304 -58.27 -55.05 -28.20
C MET A 304 -57.09 -54.10 -28.07
N LYS A 305 -55.96 -54.37 -28.73
CA LYS A 305 -54.82 -53.44 -28.78
C LYS A 305 -55.19 -52.15 -29.49
N ILE A 306 -55.91 -52.22 -30.60
CA ILE A 306 -56.38 -51.04 -31.35
C ILE A 306 -57.31 -50.20 -30.48
N SER A 307 -58.31 -50.79 -29.81
CA SER A 307 -59.19 -50.04 -28.90
C SER A 307 -58.44 -49.40 -27.74
N LYS A 308 -57.42 -50.08 -27.18
CA LYS A 308 -56.59 -49.51 -26.11
C LYS A 308 -55.75 -48.33 -26.60
N TYR A 309 -55.21 -48.40 -27.82
CA TYR A 309 -54.50 -47.29 -28.45
C TYR A 309 -55.44 -46.13 -28.79
N GLU A 310 -56.66 -46.39 -29.25
CA GLU A 310 -57.68 -45.36 -29.48
C GLU A 310 -58.11 -44.65 -28.19
N GLU A 311 -58.30 -45.40 -27.11
CA GLU A 311 -58.67 -44.83 -25.81
C GLU A 311 -57.55 -43.95 -25.25
N SER A 312 -56.30 -44.43 -25.32
CA SER A 312 -55.09 -43.68 -24.95
C SER A 312 -54.93 -42.42 -25.81
N PHE A 313 -55.19 -42.54 -27.11
CA PHE A 313 -55.13 -41.43 -28.06
C PHE A 313 -56.19 -40.38 -27.76
N LYS A 314 -57.41 -40.81 -27.43
CA LYS A 314 -58.50 -39.92 -27.03
C LYS A 314 -58.15 -39.16 -25.74
N THR A 315 -57.52 -39.81 -24.77
CA THR A 315 -57.03 -39.14 -23.55
C THR A 315 -55.96 -38.10 -23.87
N ILE A 316 -54.98 -38.44 -24.72
CA ILE A 316 -53.93 -37.49 -25.15
C ILE A 316 -54.55 -36.32 -25.91
N LYS A 317 -55.52 -36.58 -26.79
CA LYS A 317 -56.25 -35.57 -27.56
C LYS A 317 -57.04 -34.60 -26.67
N GLU A 318 -57.69 -35.12 -25.64
CA GLU A 318 -58.43 -34.31 -24.65
C GLU A 318 -57.50 -33.46 -23.79
N VAL A 319 -56.33 -34.00 -23.38
CA VAL A 319 -55.36 -33.28 -22.54
C VAL A 319 -54.56 -32.24 -23.33
N THR A 320 -54.23 -32.52 -24.59
CA THR A 320 -53.46 -31.60 -25.45
C THR A 320 -54.34 -30.61 -26.21
N GLY A 321 -55.64 -30.90 -26.38
CA GLY A 321 -56.61 -30.04 -27.07
C GLY A 321 -56.37 -29.89 -28.58
N LEU A 322 -55.53 -30.73 -29.17
CA LEU A 322 -55.15 -30.68 -30.58
C LEU A 322 -55.83 -31.81 -31.35
N SER A 323 -56.38 -31.50 -32.53
CA SER A 323 -57.20 -32.44 -33.30
C SER A 323 -56.39 -33.42 -34.18
N ASP A 324 -55.14 -33.10 -34.45
CA ASP A 324 -54.34 -33.64 -35.54
C ASP A 324 -53.05 -34.32 -35.00
N LEU A 325 -52.77 -35.54 -35.46
CA LEU A 325 -51.73 -36.41 -34.89
C LEU A 325 -50.32 -35.79 -35.04
N ASP A 326 -50.03 -35.24 -36.22
CA ASP A 326 -48.72 -34.63 -36.51
C ASP A 326 -48.48 -33.37 -35.68
N GLN A 327 -49.54 -32.64 -35.31
CA GLN A 327 -49.44 -31.48 -34.45
C GLN A 327 -49.14 -31.87 -33.00
N ILE A 328 -49.66 -33.00 -32.53
CA ILE A 328 -49.36 -33.55 -31.20
C ILE A 328 -47.89 -34.01 -31.17
N VAL A 329 -47.43 -34.75 -32.19
CA VAL A 329 -46.03 -35.22 -32.28
C VAL A 329 -45.07 -34.04 -32.31
N ASN A 330 -45.28 -33.06 -33.20
CA ASN A 330 -44.45 -31.86 -33.28
C ASN A 330 -44.43 -31.06 -31.96
N ARG A 331 -45.56 -30.97 -31.23
CA ARG A 331 -45.58 -30.33 -29.92
C ARG A 331 -44.77 -31.09 -28.88
N PHE A 332 -44.87 -32.42 -28.84
CA PHE A 332 -44.10 -33.24 -27.91
C PHE A 332 -42.61 -33.20 -28.21
N GLU A 333 -42.22 -33.19 -29.48
CA GLU A 333 -40.82 -33.02 -29.89
C GLU A 333 -40.29 -31.64 -29.49
N ASN A 334 -41.03 -30.56 -29.79
CA ASN A 334 -40.67 -29.20 -29.37
C ASN A 334 -40.65 -29.03 -27.84
N GLN A 335 -41.56 -29.69 -27.11
CA GLN A 335 -41.54 -29.73 -25.64
C GLN A 335 -40.35 -30.53 -25.10
N GLY A 336 -39.97 -31.61 -25.78
CA GLY A 336 -38.78 -32.39 -25.47
C GLY A 336 -37.51 -31.57 -25.65
N GLU A 337 -37.39 -30.83 -26.75
CA GLU A 337 -36.27 -29.92 -27.01
C GLU A 337 -36.21 -28.77 -25.99
N THR A 338 -37.34 -28.14 -25.68
CA THR A 338 -37.38 -27.07 -24.66
C THR A 338 -37.06 -27.60 -23.27
N LEU A 339 -37.51 -28.81 -22.91
CA LEU A 339 -37.13 -29.47 -21.65
C LEU A 339 -35.61 -29.74 -21.60
N ARG A 340 -35.02 -30.20 -22.71
CA ARG A 340 -33.58 -30.48 -22.81
C ARG A 340 -32.77 -29.21 -22.64
N ASN A 341 -33.17 -28.14 -23.34
CA ASN A 341 -32.54 -26.82 -23.22
C ASN A 341 -32.67 -26.24 -21.80
N LEU A 342 -33.85 -26.36 -21.18
CA LEU A 342 -34.05 -25.94 -19.78
C LEU A 342 -33.17 -26.73 -18.80
N ASN A 343 -32.99 -28.03 -19.00
CA ASN A 343 -32.10 -28.85 -18.19
C ASN A 343 -30.63 -28.46 -18.38
N GLU A 344 -30.18 -28.21 -19.61
CA GLU A 344 -28.82 -27.71 -19.85
C GLU A 344 -28.60 -26.34 -19.21
N LEU A 345 -29.59 -25.46 -19.27
CA LEU A 345 -29.51 -24.13 -18.67
C LEU A 345 -29.50 -24.20 -17.14
N LYS A 346 -30.29 -25.12 -16.56
CA LYS A 346 -30.26 -25.45 -15.14
C LYS A 346 -28.88 -25.98 -14.72
N GLU A 347 -28.31 -26.93 -15.46
CA GLU A 347 -27.01 -27.52 -15.17
C GLU A 347 -25.88 -26.48 -15.24
N LYS A 348 -25.89 -25.62 -16.26
CA LYS A 348 -24.95 -24.47 -16.37
C LYS A 348 -25.11 -23.49 -15.20
N ALA A 349 -26.34 -23.19 -14.80
CA ALA A 349 -26.60 -22.31 -13.66
C ALA A 349 -26.13 -22.94 -12.33
N GLU A 350 -26.34 -24.24 -12.14
CA GLU A 350 -25.84 -24.99 -10.98
C GLU A 350 -24.30 -25.00 -10.96
N GLU A 351 -23.65 -25.20 -12.10
CA GLU A 351 -22.18 -25.17 -12.21
C GLU A 351 -21.62 -23.78 -11.90
N GLN A 352 -22.26 -22.71 -12.39
CA GLN A 352 -21.92 -21.33 -12.04
C GLN A 352 -22.11 -21.06 -10.55
N CYS A 353 -23.21 -21.52 -9.94
CA CYS A 353 -23.44 -21.39 -8.52
C CYS A 353 -22.38 -22.11 -7.69
N GLN A 354 -21.94 -23.30 -8.11
CA GLN A 354 -20.85 -24.02 -7.45
C GLN A 354 -19.51 -23.29 -7.59
N LYS A 355 -19.19 -22.74 -8.77
CA LYS A 355 -17.98 -21.92 -8.98
C LYS A 355 -17.97 -20.69 -8.09
N LEU A 356 -19.08 -19.96 -8.04
CA LEU A 356 -19.22 -18.77 -7.19
C LEU A 356 -19.14 -19.11 -5.70
N ARG A 357 -19.71 -20.24 -5.27
CA ARG A 357 -19.57 -20.72 -3.88
C ARG A 357 -18.12 -21.03 -3.53
N LYS A 358 -17.39 -21.72 -4.41
CA LYS A 358 -15.96 -22.00 -4.21
C LYS A 358 -15.13 -20.71 -4.14
N GLN A 359 -15.38 -19.76 -5.02
CA GLN A 359 -14.69 -18.46 -4.99
C GLN A 359 -15.01 -17.67 -3.73
N ARG A 360 -16.28 -17.66 -3.28
CA ARG A 360 -16.66 -17.08 -1.99
C ARG A 360 -15.87 -17.72 -0.85
N ASP A 361 -15.81 -19.05 -0.80
CA ASP A 361 -15.13 -19.77 0.28
C ASP A 361 -13.63 -19.51 0.28
N GLN A 362 -13.01 -19.42 -0.90
CA GLN A 362 -11.60 -19.02 -1.05
C GLN A 362 -11.36 -17.61 -0.56
N LEU A 363 -12.17 -16.63 -1.00
CA LEU A 363 -12.05 -15.24 -0.55
C LEU A 363 -12.31 -15.09 0.95
N GLN A 364 -13.24 -15.88 1.51
CA GLN A 364 -13.51 -15.91 2.94
C GLN A 364 -12.27 -16.42 3.71
N GLN A 365 -11.62 -17.47 3.22
CA GLN A 365 -10.41 -18.02 3.82
C GLN A 365 -9.24 -17.04 3.72
N GLU A 366 -9.02 -16.42 2.57
CA GLU A 366 -8.00 -15.35 2.39
C GLU A 366 -8.28 -14.17 3.34
N PHE A 367 -9.54 -13.78 3.52
CA PHE A 367 -9.92 -12.73 4.46
C PHE A 367 -9.66 -13.11 5.92
N GLU A 368 -9.94 -14.35 6.31
CA GLU A 368 -9.63 -14.86 7.65
C GLU A 368 -8.11 -14.88 7.88
N GLU A 369 -7.33 -15.38 6.92
CA GLU A 369 -5.87 -15.36 6.98
C GLU A 369 -5.31 -13.94 7.12
N LEU A 370 -5.80 -12.98 6.33
CA LEU A 370 -5.42 -11.56 6.43
C LEU A 370 -5.83 -10.93 7.76
N LYS A 371 -6.99 -11.31 8.31
CA LYS A 371 -7.45 -10.80 9.60
C LYS A 371 -6.54 -11.29 10.73
N TYR A 372 -6.20 -12.59 10.74
CA TYR A 372 -5.33 -13.15 11.77
C TYR A 372 -3.85 -12.77 11.59
N SER A 373 -3.37 -12.61 10.35
CA SER A 373 -2.00 -12.11 10.10
C SER A 373 -1.87 -10.63 10.46
N GLY A 374 -2.88 -9.82 10.15
CA GLY A 374 -2.91 -8.40 10.53
C GLY A 374 -2.98 -8.21 12.05
N GLU A 375 -3.77 -9.02 12.75
CA GLU A 375 -3.91 -8.94 14.21
C GLU A 375 -2.62 -9.37 14.92
N THR A 376 -1.91 -10.38 14.42
CA THR A 376 -0.61 -10.82 14.95
C THR A 376 0.51 -9.81 14.68
N GLU A 377 0.54 -9.17 13.50
CA GLU A 377 1.46 -8.05 13.23
C GLU A 377 1.19 -6.85 14.14
N ILE A 378 -0.08 -6.50 14.37
CA ILE A 378 -0.47 -5.41 15.27
C ILE A 378 -0.11 -5.73 16.74
N GLU A 379 -0.30 -6.96 17.20
CA GLU A 379 0.12 -7.37 18.54
C GLU A 379 1.63 -7.34 18.71
N SER A 380 2.40 -7.81 17.72
CA SER A 380 3.86 -7.78 17.75
C SER A 380 4.42 -6.35 17.76
N THR A 381 3.87 -5.46 16.93
CA THR A 381 4.24 -4.05 16.88
C THR A 381 3.86 -3.32 18.17
N ASN A 382 2.68 -3.61 18.74
CA ASN A 382 2.30 -3.08 20.05
C ASN A 382 3.20 -3.58 21.20
N GLN A 383 3.68 -4.82 21.14
CA GLN A 383 4.67 -5.32 22.10
C GLN A 383 5.99 -4.56 22.00
N VAL A 384 6.49 -4.34 20.79
CA VAL A 384 7.73 -3.57 20.56
C VAL A 384 7.56 -2.11 21.00
N ILE A 385 6.41 -1.49 20.72
CA ILE A 385 6.09 -0.13 21.20
C ILE A 385 6.08 -0.08 22.73
N LYS A 386 5.47 -1.07 23.41
CA LYS A 386 5.48 -1.15 24.87
C LYS A 386 6.90 -1.32 25.43
N GLN A 387 7.74 -2.12 24.78
CA GLN A 387 9.14 -2.28 25.18
C GLN A 387 9.89 -0.94 25.07
N HIS A 388 9.77 -0.24 23.95
CA HIS A 388 10.41 1.08 23.77
C HIS A 388 9.85 2.14 24.73
N GLN A 389 8.55 2.11 25.05
CA GLN A 389 7.98 3.00 26.07
C GLN A 389 8.57 2.72 27.45
N ASN A 390 8.74 1.45 27.83
CA ASN A 390 9.37 1.07 29.10
C ASN A 390 10.85 1.48 29.14
N GLU A 391 11.60 1.24 28.06
CA GLU A 391 13.00 1.67 27.94
C GLU A 391 13.14 3.19 28.09
N ALA A 392 12.27 3.95 27.41
CA ALA A 392 12.23 5.41 27.51
C ALA A 392 11.89 5.88 28.93
N GLN A 393 10.97 5.21 29.63
CA GLN A 393 10.66 5.52 31.03
C GLN A 393 11.85 5.26 31.95
N ILE A 394 12.51 4.11 31.83
CA ILE A 394 13.69 3.75 32.62
C ILE A 394 14.82 4.77 32.40
N GLU A 395 15.07 5.17 31.16
CA GLU A 395 16.13 6.13 30.85
C GLU A 395 15.77 7.54 31.37
N ASN A 396 14.49 7.92 31.34
CA ASN A 396 14.04 9.17 31.93
C ASN A 396 14.18 9.17 33.46
N GLU A 397 13.87 8.06 34.14
CA GLU A 397 14.12 7.91 35.58
C GLU A 397 15.61 8.00 35.93
N ARG A 398 16.48 7.38 35.12
CA ARG A 398 17.94 7.50 35.28
C ARG A 398 18.39 8.95 35.12
N ARG A 399 17.87 9.66 34.11
CA ARG A 399 18.14 11.08 33.89
C ARG A 399 17.72 11.92 35.09
N ILE A 400 16.53 11.71 35.64
CA ILE A 400 16.03 12.42 36.84
C ILE A 400 16.95 12.16 38.04
N LYS A 401 17.33 10.90 38.29
CA LYS A 401 18.28 10.55 39.37
C LYS A 401 19.64 11.23 39.18
N CYS A 402 20.13 11.29 37.94
CA CYS A 402 21.39 11.98 37.63
C CYS A 402 21.30 13.49 37.89
N TYR A 403 20.18 14.13 37.51
CA TYR A 403 19.92 15.54 37.81
C TYR A 403 19.86 15.81 39.32
N GLN A 404 19.16 14.97 40.09
CA GLN A 404 19.09 15.09 41.55
C GLN A 404 20.48 14.94 42.20
N ASN A 405 21.29 13.99 41.73
CA ASN A 405 22.66 13.82 42.22
C ASN A 405 23.53 15.05 41.91
N LEU A 406 23.36 15.66 40.74
CA LEU A 406 24.07 16.87 40.34
C LEU A 406 23.64 18.09 41.16
N GLU A 407 22.34 18.24 41.43
CA GLU A 407 21.84 19.27 42.35
C GLU A 407 22.37 19.09 43.77
N ASN A 408 22.37 17.87 44.29
CA ASN A 408 22.92 17.56 45.61
C ASN A 408 24.42 17.87 45.69
N ALA A 409 25.18 17.51 44.65
CA ALA A 409 26.61 17.84 44.56
C ALA A 409 26.85 19.36 44.49
N ASN A 410 26.03 20.08 43.70
CA ASN A 410 26.08 21.54 43.63
C ASN A 410 25.72 22.18 44.97
N HIS A 411 24.71 21.67 45.67
CA HIS A 411 24.30 22.18 46.99
C HIS A 411 25.41 21.98 48.03
N LEU A 412 26.05 20.79 48.03
CA LEU A 412 27.19 20.51 48.90
C LEU A 412 28.36 21.45 48.60
N LEU A 413 28.65 21.70 47.33
CA LEU A 413 29.71 22.60 46.90
C LEU A 413 29.44 24.05 47.31
N ILE A 414 28.19 24.50 47.22
CA ILE A 414 27.74 25.81 47.73
C ILE A 414 27.90 25.89 49.25
N GLN A 415 27.50 24.86 50.01
CA GLN A 415 27.71 24.81 51.46
C GLN A 415 29.19 24.86 51.85
N PHE A 416 30.05 24.14 51.12
CA PHE A 416 31.51 24.20 51.34
C PHE A 416 32.07 25.59 51.07
N LEU A 417 31.61 26.26 50.00
CA LEU A 417 32.01 27.64 49.70
C LEU A 417 31.51 28.64 50.74
N GLN A 418 30.32 28.42 51.34
CA GLN A 418 29.79 29.26 52.40
C GLN A 418 30.51 29.06 53.75
N LYS A 419 30.96 27.84 54.07
CA LYS A 419 31.77 27.56 55.28
C LYS A 419 33.24 28.00 55.16
N ALA A 420 33.72 28.24 53.94
CA ALA A 420 35.09 28.68 53.68
C ALA A 420 35.27 30.21 53.66
N ARG A 421 34.17 30.96 53.77
CA ARG A 421 34.14 32.39 54.12
C ARG A 421 33.94 32.55 55.61
#